data_AF-A0A6L3VNQ6-F1
#
_entry.id   AF-A0A6L3VNQ6-F1
#
_cell.length_a   1.000
_cell.length_b   1.000
_cell.length_c   1.000
_cell.angle_alpha   90.00
_cell.angle_beta   90.00
_cell.angle_gamma   90.00
#
_symmetry.space_group_name_H-M   'P 1'
#
loop_
_entity.id
_entity.type
_entity.pdbx_description
1 polymer ?
#
loop_
_entity_poly.entity_id
_entity_poly.type
_entity_poly.pdbx_seq_one_letter_code
_entity_poly.pdbx_strand_id
1 'polypeptide(L)'
;MRRAAWTHHQVRQRVHAVMTAAMRADAHAIEVALGRDERLDPYSRRFSVDARRLVLACSAALTCVMAAHRPDDDPHGREICSGCGTPDCRTLQGVSDVLAAYAVRPVAVDRAEAWRRADAHFAAGSRPVPLVVEEFPYGFVVRRALDTGDDVSPLLVVDRETGALTRWPSMPFDILAREYERYRKGS
;
A
#
# COMPACT_ATOMS: atom_id res chain seq x y z
N MET A 1 -13.91 10.50 -8.58
CA MET A 1 -13.26 9.28 -9.11
C MET A 1 -14.34 8.21 -9.27
N ARG A 2 -14.41 7.47 -10.39
CA ARG A 2 -15.46 6.47 -10.63
C ARG A 2 -15.22 5.18 -9.82
N ARG A 3 -16.30 4.48 -9.44
CA ARG A 3 -16.31 3.40 -8.42
C ARG A 3 -15.44 2.18 -8.79
N ALA A 4 -15.36 1.83 -10.07
CA ALA A 4 -14.52 0.71 -10.53
C ALA A 4 -13.04 1.05 -10.53
N ALA A 5 -12.62 2.18 -11.11
CA ALA A 5 -11.23 2.64 -11.02
C ALA A 5 -10.72 2.65 -9.58
N TRP A 6 -11.56 3.12 -8.64
CA TRP A 6 -11.27 3.11 -7.21
C TRP A 6 -11.12 1.68 -6.64
N THR A 7 -12.05 0.77 -6.97
CA THR A 7 -12.00 -0.63 -6.51
C THR A 7 -10.76 -1.37 -7.03
N HIS A 8 -10.45 -1.21 -8.32
CA HIS A 8 -9.24 -1.79 -8.92
C HIS A 8 -7.97 -1.26 -8.24
N HIS A 9 -7.89 0.05 -8.03
CA HIS A 9 -6.75 0.67 -7.35
C HIS A 9 -6.61 0.16 -5.91
N GLN A 10 -7.71 0.13 -5.15
CA GLN A 10 -7.71 -0.29 -3.75
C GLN A 10 -7.28 -1.74 -3.57
N VAL A 11 -7.85 -2.67 -4.35
CA VAL A 11 -7.48 -4.09 -4.30
C VAL A 11 -6.02 -4.28 -4.67
N ARG A 12 -5.55 -3.58 -5.71
CA ARG A 12 -4.14 -3.61 -6.13
C ARG A 12 -3.20 -3.16 -5.03
N GLN A 13 -3.49 -2.04 -4.37
CA GLN A 13 -2.67 -1.55 -3.25
C GLN A 13 -2.60 -2.57 -2.11
N ARG A 14 -3.74 -3.15 -1.71
CA ARG A 14 -3.81 -4.14 -0.62
C ARG A 14 -3.02 -5.41 -0.96
N VAL A 15 -3.20 -5.96 -2.17
CA VAL A 15 -2.47 -7.17 -2.60
C VAL A 15 -0.97 -6.92 -2.69
N HIS A 16 -0.54 -5.77 -3.24
CA HIS A 16 0.88 -5.42 -3.28
C HIS A 16 1.49 -5.22 -1.89
N ALA A 17 0.75 -4.65 -0.95
CA ALA A 17 1.22 -4.51 0.41
C ALA A 17 1.44 -5.86 1.10
N VAL A 18 0.50 -6.80 0.95
CA VAL A 18 0.63 -8.17 1.48
C VAL A 18 1.83 -8.88 0.85
N MET A 19 1.96 -8.79 -0.48
CA MET A 19 3.10 -9.37 -1.19
C MET A 19 4.43 -8.80 -0.70
N THR A 20 4.51 -7.49 -0.50
CA THR A 20 5.71 -6.80 -0.01
C THR A 20 6.05 -7.22 1.41
N ALA A 21 5.06 -7.30 2.30
CA ALA A 21 5.25 -7.78 3.66
C ALA A 21 5.78 -9.23 3.69
N ALA A 22 5.18 -10.11 2.89
CA ALA A 22 5.62 -11.50 2.78
C ALA A 22 7.03 -11.62 2.17
N MET A 23 7.38 -10.79 1.18
CA MET A 23 8.74 -10.77 0.61
C MET A 23 9.79 -10.40 1.66
N ARG A 24 9.47 -9.44 2.54
CA ARG A 24 10.36 -8.95 3.61
C ARG A 24 10.48 -9.86 4.81
N ALA A 25 9.50 -10.73 5.04
CA ALA A 25 9.56 -11.69 6.13
C ALA A 25 10.78 -12.60 5.97
N ASP A 26 11.61 -12.70 7.00
CA ASP A 26 12.79 -13.58 7.03
C ASP A 26 12.33 -15.01 7.36
N ALA A 27 12.33 -15.87 6.34
CA ALA A 27 11.90 -17.25 6.48
C ALA A 27 12.77 -18.04 7.46
N HIS A 28 14.07 -17.76 7.51
CA HIS A 28 15.00 -18.49 8.37
C HIS A 28 14.84 -18.07 9.82
N ALA A 29 14.70 -16.76 10.08
CA ALA A 29 14.41 -16.28 11.42
C ALA A 29 13.08 -16.81 11.97
N ILE A 30 12.04 -16.92 11.11
CA ILE A 30 10.76 -17.53 11.46
C ILE A 30 10.94 -19.00 11.86
N GLU A 31 11.65 -19.78 11.05
CA GLU A 31 11.90 -21.20 11.32
C GLU A 31 12.67 -21.41 12.63
N VAL A 32 13.73 -20.63 12.86
CA VAL A 32 14.52 -20.68 14.11
C VAL A 32 13.68 -20.31 15.32
N ALA A 33 12.83 -19.29 15.21
CA ALA A 33 11.94 -18.89 16.31
C ALA A 33 10.92 -19.98 16.65
N LEU A 34 10.32 -20.60 15.64
CA LEU A 34 9.31 -21.66 15.81
C LEU A 34 9.90 -22.99 16.27
N GLY A 35 11.15 -23.29 15.90
CA GLY A 35 11.87 -24.47 16.37
C GLY A 35 12.14 -24.46 17.88
N ARG A 36 12.10 -23.28 18.51
CA ARG A 36 12.29 -23.10 19.97
C ARG A 36 10.98 -23.11 20.76
N ASP A 37 9.83 -23.11 20.08
CA ASP A 37 8.52 -23.11 20.75
C ASP A 37 7.90 -24.50 20.75
N GLU A 38 8.02 -25.19 21.88
CA GLU A 38 7.44 -26.52 22.11
C GLU A 38 5.92 -26.50 22.35
N ARG A 39 5.31 -25.31 22.50
CA ARG A 39 3.87 -25.18 22.78
C ARG A 39 2.99 -25.29 21.53
N LEU A 40 3.58 -25.11 20.35
CA LEU A 40 2.89 -25.25 19.08
C LEU A 40 2.79 -26.72 18.69
N ASP A 41 1.58 -27.15 18.31
CA ASP A 41 1.40 -28.47 17.72
C ASP A 41 2.10 -28.55 16.34
N PRO A 42 2.38 -29.78 15.85
CA PRO A 42 3.11 -29.97 14.59
C PRO A 42 2.45 -29.30 13.37
N TYR A 43 1.12 -29.21 13.33
CA TYR A 43 0.40 -28.62 12.21
C TYR A 43 0.50 -27.09 12.22
N SER A 44 0.33 -26.47 13.38
CA SER A 44 0.50 -25.01 13.53
C SER A 44 1.92 -24.57 13.22
N ARG A 45 2.92 -25.34 13.66
CA ARG A 45 4.34 -25.08 13.33
C ARG A 45 4.57 -25.17 11.83
N ARG A 46 4.12 -26.25 11.18
CA ARG A 46 4.27 -26.44 9.74
C ARG A 46 3.60 -25.33 8.94
N PHE A 47 2.36 -24.98 9.30
CA PHE A 47 1.65 -23.87 8.66
C PHE A 47 2.44 -22.57 8.78
N SER A 48 3.00 -22.27 9.95
CA SER A 48 3.72 -21.02 10.20
C SER A 48 5.03 -20.92 9.38
N VAL A 49 5.73 -22.04 9.20
CA VAL A 49 6.90 -22.12 8.30
C VAL A 49 6.48 -21.93 6.84
N ASP A 50 5.37 -22.55 6.42
CA ASP A 50 4.87 -22.46 5.04
C ASP A 50 4.15 -21.14 4.73
N ALA A 51 3.70 -20.39 5.75
CA ALA A 51 2.80 -19.25 5.63
C ALA A 51 3.33 -18.18 4.68
N ARG A 52 4.63 -17.84 4.79
CA ARG A 52 5.28 -16.88 3.90
C ARG A 52 5.14 -17.29 2.43
N ARG A 53 5.44 -18.55 2.11
CA ARG A 53 5.37 -19.07 0.74
C ARG A 53 3.92 -19.09 0.24
N LEU A 54 2.99 -19.53 1.08
CA LEU A 54 1.56 -19.57 0.74
C LEU A 54 1.01 -18.16 0.47
N VAL A 55 1.34 -17.18 1.31
CA VAL A 55 0.95 -15.78 1.10
C VAL A 55 1.51 -15.24 -0.22
N LEU A 56 2.79 -15.48 -0.51
CA LEU A 56 3.40 -15.06 -1.79
C LEU A 56 2.69 -15.70 -3.00
N ALA A 57 2.40 -17.00 -2.93
CA ALA A 57 1.70 -17.72 -3.99
C ALA A 57 0.27 -17.16 -4.21
N CYS A 58 -0.48 -16.95 -3.13
CA CYS A 58 -1.83 -16.37 -3.20
C CYS A 58 -1.81 -14.93 -3.73
N SER A 59 -0.87 -14.09 -3.29
CA SER A 59 -0.73 -12.72 -3.80
C SER A 59 -0.33 -12.67 -5.28
N ALA A 60 0.53 -13.58 -5.72
CA ALA A 60 0.88 -13.71 -7.14
C ALA A 60 -0.33 -14.14 -7.98
N ALA A 61 -1.11 -15.13 -7.51
CA ALA A 61 -2.34 -15.56 -8.17
C ALA A 61 -3.37 -14.43 -8.27
N LEU A 62 -3.57 -13.66 -7.19
CA LEU A 62 -4.43 -12.47 -7.20
C LEU A 62 -3.92 -11.38 -8.16
N THR A 63 -2.60 -11.27 -8.34
CA THR A 63 -2.02 -10.36 -9.33
C THR A 63 -2.40 -10.76 -10.76
N CYS A 64 -2.45 -12.07 -11.06
CA CYS A 64 -2.96 -12.55 -12.34
C CYS A 64 -4.46 -12.23 -12.52
N VAL A 65 -5.28 -12.38 -11.47
CA VAL A 65 -6.71 -11.99 -11.51
C VAL A 65 -6.86 -10.50 -11.79
N MET A 66 -6.08 -9.64 -11.12
CA MET A 66 -6.09 -8.19 -11.37
C MET A 66 -5.56 -7.82 -12.76
N ALA A 67 -4.65 -8.61 -13.34
CA ALA A 67 -4.19 -8.39 -14.71
C ALA A 67 -5.29 -8.70 -15.73
N ALA A 68 -6.10 -9.74 -15.49
CA ALA A 68 -7.27 -10.08 -16.31
C ALA A 68 -8.41 -9.05 -16.12
N HIS A 69 -8.58 -8.55 -14.90
CA HIS A 69 -9.55 -7.52 -14.55
C HIS A 69 -8.85 -6.16 -14.38
N ARG A 70 -8.58 -5.46 -15.48
CA ARG A 70 -8.05 -4.09 -15.46
C ARG A 70 -9.08 -3.08 -15.99
N PRO A 71 -8.97 -1.79 -15.62
CA PRO A 71 -9.73 -0.74 -16.28
C PRO A 71 -9.35 -0.68 -17.76
N ASP A 72 -10.34 -0.49 -18.62
CA ASP A 72 -10.24 -0.35 -20.08
C ASP A 72 -11.41 0.53 -20.57
N ASP A 73 -11.42 0.90 -21.85
CA ASP A 73 -12.52 1.68 -22.44
C ASP A 73 -13.38 0.84 -23.38
N ASP A 74 -14.70 1.00 -23.33
CA ASP A 74 -15.62 0.45 -24.32
C ASP A 74 -15.48 1.17 -25.68
N PRO A 75 -16.05 0.65 -26.79
CA PRO A 75 -16.02 1.31 -28.09
C PRO A 75 -16.62 2.72 -28.13
N HIS A 76 -17.30 3.15 -27.07
CA HIS A 76 -17.90 4.47 -26.89
C HIS A 76 -17.12 5.36 -25.91
N GLY A 77 -15.93 4.94 -25.48
CA GLY A 77 -15.06 5.69 -24.55
C GLY A 77 -15.54 5.67 -23.09
N ARG A 78 -16.35 4.68 -22.71
CA ARG A 78 -16.78 4.49 -21.32
C ARG A 78 -15.87 3.49 -20.64
N GLU A 79 -15.33 3.89 -19.50
CA GLU A 79 -14.52 3.02 -18.64
C GLU A 79 -15.30 1.77 -18.21
N ILE A 80 -14.74 0.60 -18.50
CA ILE A 80 -15.22 -0.74 -18.17
C ILE A 80 -14.09 -1.57 -17.58
N CYS A 81 -14.43 -2.69 -16.95
CA CYS A 81 -13.45 -3.71 -16.62
C CYS A 81 -13.24 -4.63 -17.84
N SER A 82 -11.99 -4.77 -18.31
CA SER A 82 -11.63 -5.65 -19.44
C SER A 82 -12.08 -7.10 -19.26
N GLY A 83 -12.05 -7.61 -18.03
CA GLY A 83 -12.43 -8.98 -17.73
C GLY A 83 -13.94 -9.20 -17.58
N CYS A 84 -14.69 -8.15 -17.21
CA CYS A 84 -16.14 -8.27 -17.03
C CYS A 84 -16.95 -7.73 -18.21
N GLY A 85 -16.39 -6.83 -19.03
CA GLY A 85 -17.10 -6.09 -20.06
C GLY A 85 -18.11 -5.07 -19.50
N THR A 86 -18.08 -4.78 -18.19
CA THR A 86 -19.05 -3.93 -17.51
C THR A 86 -18.35 -2.82 -16.73
N PRO A 87 -19.05 -1.69 -16.46
CA PRO A 87 -18.52 -0.62 -15.62
C PRO A 87 -18.21 -1.08 -14.18
N ASP A 88 -18.91 -2.09 -13.66
CA ASP A 88 -18.68 -2.64 -12.32
C ASP A 88 -17.93 -3.97 -12.38
N CYS A 89 -16.81 -4.09 -11.66
CA CYS A 89 -16.04 -5.33 -11.57
C CYS A 89 -16.49 -6.18 -10.37
N ARG A 90 -17.45 -7.08 -10.56
CA ARG A 90 -17.93 -7.97 -9.48
C ARG A 90 -16.83 -8.86 -8.89
N THR A 91 -15.88 -9.30 -9.71
CA THR A 91 -14.74 -10.10 -9.25
C THR A 91 -13.89 -9.33 -8.24
N LEU A 92 -13.42 -8.14 -8.59
CA LEU A 92 -12.58 -7.35 -7.68
C LEU A 92 -13.37 -6.76 -6.52
N GLN A 93 -14.67 -6.53 -6.68
CA GLN A 93 -15.53 -6.21 -5.54
C GLN A 93 -15.54 -7.35 -4.52
N GLY A 94 -15.78 -8.59 -4.95
CA GLY A 94 -15.74 -9.76 -4.06
C GLY A 94 -14.36 -9.97 -3.41
N VAL A 95 -13.27 -9.74 -4.15
CA VAL A 95 -11.91 -9.75 -3.57
C VAL A 95 -11.76 -8.65 -2.51
N SER A 96 -12.24 -7.43 -2.79
CA SER A 96 -12.20 -6.33 -1.82
C SER A 96 -12.96 -6.65 -0.55
N ASP A 97 -14.14 -7.26 -0.67
CA ASP A 97 -15.00 -7.67 0.45
C ASP A 97 -14.30 -8.74 1.31
N VAL A 98 -13.66 -9.74 0.68
CA VAL A 98 -12.88 -10.77 1.40
C VAL A 98 -11.68 -10.15 2.12
N LEU A 99 -10.91 -9.29 1.45
CA LEU A 99 -9.77 -8.60 2.07
C LEU A 99 -10.20 -7.73 3.25
N ALA A 100 -11.38 -7.10 3.15
CA ALA A 100 -11.96 -6.33 4.24
C ALA A 100 -12.42 -7.24 5.41
N ALA A 101 -13.08 -8.37 5.11
CA ALA A 101 -13.59 -9.30 6.10
C ALA A 101 -12.48 -9.93 6.96
N TYR A 102 -11.35 -10.28 6.34
CA TYR A 102 -10.18 -10.83 7.05
C TYR A 102 -9.23 -9.75 7.59
N ALA A 103 -9.66 -8.48 7.59
CA ALA A 103 -8.87 -7.33 8.01
C ALA A 103 -7.45 -7.34 7.45
N VAL A 104 -7.30 -7.78 6.19
CA VAL A 104 -6.02 -7.77 5.46
C VAL A 104 -5.71 -6.31 5.15
N ARG A 105 -5.19 -5.62 6.17
CA ARG A 105 -4.66 -4.28 6.06
C ARG A 105 -3.22 -4.41 5.61
N PRO A 106 -2.75 -3.55 4.70
CA PRO A 106 -1.32 -3.32 4.55
C PRO A 106 -0.69 -3.23 5.94
N VAL A 107 0.44 -3.90 6.16
CA VAL A 107 1.25 -3.63 7.35
C VAL A 107 1.42 -2.12 7.40
N ALA A 108 1.05 -1.52 8.54
CA ALA A 108 1.12 -0.07 8.70
C ALA A 108 2.51 0.37 8.24
N VAL A 109 2.53 1.35 7.33
CA VAL A 109 3.76 1.90 6.79
C VAL A 109 4.61 2.32 7.98
N ASP A 110 5.83 1.82 8.04
CA ASP A 110 6.82 2.29 9.00
C ASP A 110 7.60 3.46 8.41
N ARG A 111 8.38 4.14 9.26
CA ARG A 111 9.19 5.29 8.84
C ARG A 111 10.14 4.96 7.69
N ALA A 112 10.70 3.74 7.67
CA ALA A 112 11.64 3.31 6.63
C ALA A 112 10.93 3.10 5.28
N GLU A 113 9.70 2.60 5.30
CA GLU A 113 8.86 2.43 4.12
C GLU A 113 8.36 3.76 3.58
N ALA A 114 7.97 4.68 4.46
CA ALA A 114 7.65 6.04 4.06
C ALA A 114 8.84 6.73 3.36
N TRP A 115 10.05 6.56 3.92
CA TRP A 115 11.28 7.06 3.29
C TRP A 115 11.49 6.46 1.90
N ARG A 116 11.43 5.14 1.74
CA ARG A 116 11.64 4.47 0.44
C ARG A 116 10.64 4.94 -0.63
N ARG A 117 9.36 5.08 -0.26
CA ARG A 117 8.32 5.55 -1.18
C ARG A 117 8.54 6.99 -1.61
N ALA A 118 8.93 7.85 -0.67
CA ALA A 118 9.24 9.24 -0.98
C ALA A 118 10.53 9.37 -1.80
N ASP A 119 11.56 8.58 -1.49
CA ASP A 119 12.80 8.53 -2.27
C ASP A 119 12.53 8.13 -3.71
N ALA A 120 11.75 7.06 -3.96
CA ALA A 120 11.33 6.68 -5.30
C ALA A 120 10.54 7.78 -6.03
N HIS A 121 9.70 8.55 -5.32
CA HIS A 121 8.96 9.67 -5.90
C HIS A 121 9.89 10.82 -6.31
N PHE A 122 10.83 11.20 -5.45
CA PHE A 122 11.76 12.30 -5.72
C PHE A 122 12.90 11.90 -6.68
N ALA A 123 13.25 10.61 -6.75
CA ALA A 123 14.30 10.07 -7.59
C ALA A 123 13.83 9.69 -9.01
N ALA A 124 12.53 9.87 -9.34
CA ALA A 124 11.95 9.60 -10.66
C ALA A 124 12.47 10.57 -11.76
N GLY A 125 13.79 10.66 -11.94
CA GLY A 125 14.49 11.48 -12.91
C GLY A 125 15.81 12.12 -12.45
N SER A 126 16.26 11.95 -11.19
CA SER A 126 17.44 12.68 -10.67
C SER A 126 18.26 11.90 -9.63
N ARG A 127 19.37 12.50 -9.17
CA ARG A 127 20.20 11.96 -8.08
C ARG A 127 19.42 11.86 -6.76
N PRO A 128 19.81 10.93 -5.85
CA PRO A 128 19.24 10.84 -4.51
C PRO A 128 19.30 12.18 -3.79
N VAL A 129 18.19 12.58 -3.16
CA VAL A 129 18.09 13.83 -2.41
C VAL A 129 17.92 13.49 -0.93
N PRO A 130 18.65 14.13 -0.01
CA PRO A 130 18.43 13.95 1.42
C PRO A 130 16.98 14.27 1.80
N LEU A 131 16.31 13.33 2.48
CA LEU A 131 14.91 13.46 2.91
C LEU A 131 14.80 13.49 4.43
N VAL A 132 13.95 14.38 4.93
CA VAL A 132 13.49 14.41 6.32
C VAL A 132 12.11 13.77 6.39
N VAL A 133 11.97 12.74 7.22
CA VAL A 133 10.70 12.03 7.45
C VAL A 133 10.24 12.28 8.87
N GLU A 134 9.06 12.85 9.03
CA GLU A 134 8.40 13.11 10.31
C GLU A 134 7.11 12.31 10.41
N GLU A 135 6.88 11.69 11.56
CA GLU A 135 5.75 10.81 11.80
C GLU A 135 4.57 11.56 12.42
N PHE A 136 3.35 11.31 11.95
CA PHE A 136 2.11 11.79 12.55
C PHE A 136 1.06 10.66 12.66
N PRO A 137 -0.02 10.82 13.45
CA PRO A 137 -0.95 9.73 13.74
C PRO A 137 -1.50 8.98 12.52
N TYR A 138 -1.62 9.66 11.37
CA TYR A 138 -2.22 9.10 10.16
C TYR A 138 -1.20 8.78 9.06
N GLY A 139 0.10 8.99 9.29
CA GLY A 139 1.08 8.83 8.23
C GLY A 139 2.46 9.39 8.53
N PHE A 140 3.15 9.76 7.46
CA PHE A 140 4.46 10.39 7.50
C PHE A 140 4.48 11.58 6.57
N VAL A 141 5.09 12.67 7.02
CA VAL A 141 5.42 13.84 6.22
C VAL A 141 6.85 13.69 5.75
N VAL A 142 7.09 13.84 4.45
CA VAL A 142 8.42 13.76 3.87
C VAL A 142 8.75 15.06 3.14
N ARG A 143 9.91 15.61 3.46
CA ARG A 143 10.44 16.87 2.91
C ARG A 143 11.87 16.67 2.42
N ARG A 144 12.33 17.48 1.48
CA ARG A 144 13.75 17.54 1.12
C ARG A 144 14.52 18.33 2.19
N ALA A 145 15.69 17.85 2.59
CA ALA A 145 16.47 18.48 3.66
C ALA A 145 17.20 19.77 3.22
N LEU A 146 17.34 20.00 1.91
CA LEU A 146 18.11 21.09 1.31
C LEU A 146 17.23 22.19 0.67
N ASP A 147 15.94 22.25 1.01
CA ASP A 147 15.07 23.35 0.57
C ASP A 147 15.40 24.62 1.37
N THR A 148 16.55 25.22 1.06
CA THR A 148 16.98 26.54 1.51
C THR A 148 16.80 27.53 0.37
N GLY A 149 15.66 28.24 0.36
CA GLY A 149 15.43 29.44 -0.45
C GLY A 149 14.16 29.38 -1.31
N ASP A 150 13.24 30.34 -1.06
CA ASP A 150 12.06 30.84 -1.80
C ASP A 150 11.14 29.91 -2.62
N ASP A 151 11.51 28.67 -2.91
CA ASP A 151 10.66 27.68 -3.56
C ASP A 151 10.13 26.71 -2.50
N VAL A 152 8.90 26.98 -2.06
CA VAL A 152 8.24 26.21 -1.02
C VAL A 152 7.78 24.87 -1.64
N SER A 153 8.68 23.89 -1.69
CA SER A 153 8.35 22.55 -2.21
C SER A 153 7.13 21.98 -1.48
N PRO A 154 6.17 21.38 -2.20
CA PRO A 154 5.01 20.75 -1.57
C PRO A 154 5.45 19.58 -0.68
N LEU A 155 4.82 19.48 0.50
CA LEU A 155 5.01 18.37 1.42
C LEU A 155 4.47 17.09 0.80
N LEU A 156 5.21 15.99 0.93
CA LEU A 156 4.72 14.68 0.56
C LEU A 156 4.17 13.98 1.80
N VAL A 157 2.90 13.59 1.79
CA VAL A 157 2.29 12.79 2.85
C VAL A 157 2.18 11.35 2.38
N VAL A 158 2.75 10.43 3.17
CA VAL A 158 2.58 8.98 3.02
C VAL A 158 1.54 8.51 4.03
N ASP A 159 0.39 8.04 3.53
CA ASP A 159 -0.67 7.49 4.38
C ASP A 159 -0.19 6.23 5.13
N ARG A 160 -0.45 6.14 6.44
CA ARG A 160 0.03 5.01 7.26
C ARG A 160 -0.60 3.68 6.87
N GLU A 161 -1.86 3.69 6.45
CA GLU A 161 -2.64 2.47 6.25
C GLU A 161 -2.58 1.95 4.81
N THR A 162 -2.38 2.85 3.85
CA THR A 162 -2.41 2.55 2.41
C THR A 162 -1.05 2.77 1.76
N GLY A 163 -0.19 3.58 2.37
CA GLY A 163 1.05 4.06 1.79
C GLY A 163 0.85 4.93 0.55
N ALA A 164 -0.37 5.45 0.33
CA ALA A 164 -0.66 6.39 -0.73
C ALA A 164 0.16 7.68 -0.54
N LEU A 165 0.70 8.20 -1.64
CA LEU A 165 1.46 9.44 -1.67
C LEU A 165 0.54 10.58 -2.10
N THR A 166 0.43 11.62 -1.27
CA THR A 166 -0.34 12.83 -1.58
C THR A 166 0.53 14.06 -1.42
N ARG A 167 0.35 15.05 -2.30
CA ARG A 167 1.08 16.32 -2.24
C ARG A 167 0.23 17.34 -1.49
N TRP A 168 0.85 18.02 -0.55
CA TRP A 168 0.21 19.02 0.30
C TRP A 168 0.98 20.35 0.22
N PRO A 169 0.30 21.49 0.34
CA PRO A 169 0.98 22.77 0.52
C PRO A 169 1.89 22.72 1.75
N SER A 170 3.00 23.46 1.73
CA SER A 170 3.79 23.61 2.95
C SER A 170 2.97 24.33 4.01
N MET A 171 2.82 23.68 5.15
CA MET A 171 2.07 24.19 6.29
C MET A 171 2.61 23.59 7.58
N PRO A 172 2.35 24.26 8.72
CA PRO A 172 2.65 23.71 10.03
C PRO A 172 2.07 22.30 10.22
N PHE A 173 2.83 21.46 10.90
CA PHE A 173 2.53 20.04 11.07
C PHE A 173 1.19 19.78 11.78
N ASP A 174 0.84 20.61 12.75
CA ASP A 174 -0.43 20.54 13.50
C ASP A 174 -1.64 20.89 12.62
N ILE A 175 -1.47 21.80 11.66
CA ILE A 175 -2.49 22.14 10.67
C ILE A 175 -2.62 20.98 9.68
N LEU A 176 -1.50 20.46 9.18
CA LEU A 176 -1.47 19.34 8.25
C LEU A 176 -2.19 18.11 8.83
N ALA A 177 -1.89 17.74 10.09
CA ALA A 177 -2.53 16.57 10.71
C ALA A 177 -4.06 16.72 10.77
N ARG A 178 -4.57 17.92 11.09
CA ARG A 178 -6.00 18.22 11.16
C ARG A 178 -6.67 18.26 9.78
N GLU A 179 -6.02 18.87 8.79
CA GLU A 179 -6.53 18.91 7.42
C GLU A 179 -6.51 17.52 6.77
N TYR A 180 -5.48 16.73 7.04
CA TYR A 180 -5.36 15.36 6.56
C TYR A 180 -6.44 14.44 7.15
N GLU A 181 -6.77 14.61 8.44
CA GLU A 181 -7.88 13.89 9.05
C GLU A 181 -9.22 14.20 8.38
N ARG A 182 -9.48 15.48 8.08
CA ARG A 182 -10.68 15.90 7.36
C ARG A 182 -10.71 15.33 5.95
N TYR A 183 -9.58 15.36 5.24
CA TYR A 183 -9.44 14.75 3.92
C TYR A 183 -9.77 13.24 3.94
N ARG A 184 -9.26 12.49 4.94
CA ARG A 184 -9.56 11.06 5.10
C ARG A 184 -11.05 10.77 5.37
N LYS A 185 -11.75 11.68 6.07
CA LYS A 185 -13.17 11.53 6.43
C LYS A 185 -14.14 11.99 5.33
N GLY A 186 -13.67 12.80 4.38
CA GLY A 186 -14.46 13.35 3.27
C GLY A 186 -14.25 12.67 1.93
N SER A 187 -13.51 11.55 1.89
CA SER A 187 -13.19 10.79 0.67
C SER A 187 -13.78 9.39 0.65
#